data_AF-A0A8W8P0P7-F1
#
_entry.id   AF-A0A8W8P0P7-F1
#
_cell.length_a   1.000
_cell.length_b   1.000
_cell.length_c   1.000
_cell.angle_alpha   90.00
_cell.angle_beta   90.00
_cell.angle_gamma   90.00
#
_symmetry.space_group_name_H-M   'P 1'
#
loop_
_entity.id
_entity.type
_entity.pdbx_description
1 polymer ?
#
loop_
_entity_poly.entity_id
_entity_poly.type
_entity_poly.pdbx_seq_one_letter_code
_entity_poly.pdbx_strand_id
1 'polypeptide(L)'
;MSILDPIDTKPADSLVRCAMFCGFGCKTFSFNHDAGLCLTYNTCHILNKTVTKMGWQLYNSLSYRLGEEECKRSSLGYEYTGKVSVTESNRTCQAWNSQTPHEHKDFTNLPENYCRNPDGEPAPWCYTEDPKKRWEICNIPYCGKHLTVSASCINNWFSVSSMLKSI
;
A
#
# COMPACT_ATOMS: atom_id res chain seq x y z
N MET A 1 -10.14 14.53 -27.77
CA MET A 1 -10.20 13.25 -27.04
C MET A 1 -9.03 13.23 -26.08
N SER A 2 -9.25 13.64 -24.83
CA SER A 2 -8.20 13.82 -23.83
C SER A 2 -7.67 12.47 -23.36
N ILE A 3 -6.36 12.32 -23.40
CA ILE A 3 -5.64 11.22 -22.76
C ILE A 3 -5.85 11.39 -21.25
N LEU A 4 -6.24 10.31 -20.55
CA LEU A 4 -6.28 10.31 -19.10
C LEU A 4 -4.97 9.70 -18.63
N ASP A 5 -4.02 10.58 -18.32
CA ASP A 5 -2.76 10.16 -17.73
C ASP A 5 -2.99 9.70 -16.28
N PRO A 6 -2.28 8.67 -15.82
CA PRO A 6 -2.30 8.27 -14.42
C PRO A 6 -1.88 9.46 -13.54
N ILE A 7 -2.49 9.60 -12.36
CA ILE A 7 -2.04 10.56 -11.35
C ILE A 7 -0.58 10.29 -11.03
N ASP A 8 -0.25 9.01 -10.86
CA ASP A 8 1.06 8.58 -10.45
C ASP A 8 1.37 7.17 -10.96
N THR A 9 2.65 6.95 -11.25
CA THR A 9 3.22 5.65 -11.60
C THR A 9 4.22 5.27 -10.52
N LYS A 10 3.90 4.24 -9.73
CA LYS A 10 4.72 3.81 -8.60
C LYS A 10 5.22 2.38 -8.78
N PRO A 11 6.46 2.06 -8.37
CA PRO A 11 6.90 0.68 -8.26
C PRO A 11 6.07 -0.04 -7.20
N ALA A 12 5.50 -1.18 -7.56
CA ALA A 12 4.73 -2.04 -6.68
C ALA A 12 5.15 -3.49 -6.92
N ASP A 13 5.59 -4.16 -5.87
CA ASP A 13 5.95 -5.57 -5.88
C ASP A 13 4.72 -6.49 -5.75
N SER A 14 3.58 -5.94 -5.34
CA SER A 14 2.33 -6.67 -5.23
C SER A 14 1.11 -5.83 -5.61
N LEU A 15 0.03 -6.52 -5.95
CA LEU A 15 -1.29 -5.92 -6.15
C LEU A 15 -1.75 -5.14 -4.91
N VAL A 16 -1.44 -5.67 -3.71
CA VAL A 16 -1.75 -5.04 -2.42
C VAL A 16 -1.00 -3.73 -2.28
N ARG A 17 0.30 -3.74 -2.59
CA ARG A 17 1.14 -2.53 -2.58
C ARG A 17 0.58 -1.46 -3.52
N CYS A 18 0.16 -1.87 -4.71
CA CYS A 18 -0.49 -0.97 -5.66
C CYS A 18 -1.81 -0.41 -5.12
N ALA A 19 -2.62 -1.24 -4.48
CA ALA A 19 -3.86 -0.83 -3.86
C ALA A 19 -3.65 0.16 -2.70
N MET A 20 -2.59 -0.01 -1.89
CA MET A 20 -2.23 0.95 -0.83
C MET A 20 -1.87 2.32 -1.38
N PHE A 21 -1.29 2.40 -2.58
CA PHE A 21 -1.03 3.68 -3.24
C PHE A 21 -2.31 4.38 -3.69
N CYS A 22 -3.39 3.63 -3.94
CA CYS A 22 -4.71 4.17 -4.22
C CYS A 22 -5.40 4.59 -2.91
N GLY A 23 -4.91 5.67 -2.31
CA GLY A 23 -5.45 6.30 -1.10
C GLY A 23 -6.44 7.44 -1.38
N PHE A 24 -6.38 8.51 -0.59
CA PHE A 24 -7.30 9.67 -0.71
C PHE A 24 -7.12 10.41 -2.05
N GLY A 25 -8.18 10.51 -2.84
CA GLY A 25 -8.16 11.16 -4.17
C GLY A 25 -7.95 10.20 -5.35
N CYS A 26 -7.54 8.96 -5.09
CA CYS A 26 -7.55 7.89 -6.08
C CYS A 26 -8.94 7.25 -6.17
N LYS A 27 -9.41 6.97 -7.39
CA LYS A 27 -10.67 6.29 -7.69
C LYS A 27 -10.49 4.94 -8.35
N THR A 28 -9.40 4.67 -9.06
CA THR A 28 -9.08 3.34 -9.59
C THR A 28 -7.57 3.20 -9.73
N PHE A 29 -7.08 1.97 -9.85
CA PHE A 29 -5.67 1.72 -10.15
C PHE A 29 -5.50 0.54 -11.10
N SER A 30 -4.37 0.51 -11.79
CA SER A 30 -3.95 -0.63 -12.61
C SER A 30 -2.62 -1.17 -12.13
N PHE A 31 -2.50 -2.50 -12.08
CA PHE A 31 -1.27 -3.18 -11.69
C PHE A 31 -0.74 -4.03 -12.84
N ASN A 32 0.58 -4.04 -13.00
CA ASN A 32 1.26 -4.93 -13.92
C ASN A 32 2.24 -5.82 -13.15
N HIS A 33 1.96 -7.12 -13.12
CA HIS A 33 2.76 -8.12 -12.41
C HIS A 33 4.15 -8.28 -13.02
N ASP A 34 4.26 -8.29 -14.34
CA ASP A 34 5.54 -8.52 -15.04
C ASP A 34 6.47 -7.31 -14.91
N ALA A 35 5.90 -6.10 -14.88
CA ALA A 35 6.65 -4.86 -14.76
C ALA A 35 6.89 -4.43 -13.30
N GLY A 36 6.13 -4.97 -12.33
CA GLY A 36 6.15 -4.50 -10.95
C GLY A 36 5.73 -3.02 -10.82
N LEU A 37 4.72 -2.60 -11.59
CA LEU A 37 4.29 -1.21 -11.68
C LEU A 37 2.81 -1.03 -11.34
N CYS A 38 2.54 0.06 -10.63
CA CYS A 38 1.23 0.53 -10.24
C CYS A 38 0.91 1.88 -10.88
N LEU A 39 -0.27 2.00 -11.45
CA LEU A 39 -0.82 3.25 -11.97
C LEU A 39 -2.05 3.62 -11.16
N THR A 40 -2.10 4.83 -10.60
CA THR A 40 -3.26 5.33 -9.85
C THR A 40 -4.01 6.40 -10.64
N TYR A 41 -5.33 6.46 -10.51
CA TYR A 41 -6.17 7.34 -11.32
C TYR A 41 -7.23 8.02 -10.44
N ASN A 42 -7.58 9.27 -10.75
CA ASN A 42 -8.61 10.04 -10.03
C ASN A 42 -10.01 9.87 -10.65
N THR A 43 -10.14 8.95 -11.61
CA THR A 43 -11.33 8.71 -12.42
C THR A 43 -11.68 7.23 -12.43
N CYS A 44 -12.96 6.92 -12.57
CA CYS A 44 -13.44 5.55 -12.82
C CYS A 44 -13.42 5.22 -14.32
N HIS A 45 -13.32 6.23 -15.18
CA HIS A 45 -13.32 6.07 -16.63
C HIS A 45 -11.90 5.95 -17.14
N ILE A 46 -11.25 4.81 -16.87
CA ILE A 46 -10.00 4.52 -17.56
C ILE A 46 -10.38 4.07 -18.97
N LEU A 47 -10.01 4.87 -19.98
CA LEU A 47 -10.11 4.44 -21.37
C LEU A 47 -9.37 3.11 -21.49
N ASN A 48 -9.96 2.13 -22.18
CA ASN A 48 -9.42 0.77 -22.33
C ASN A 48 -7.94 0.70 -22.74
N LYS A 49 -7.34 1.79 -23.26
CA LYS A 49 -5.95 1.88 -23.70
C LYS A 49 -4.90 1.34 -22.71
N THR A 50 -5.03 1.54 -21.40
CA THR A 50 -4.05 0.98 -20.45
C THR A 50 -4.30 -0.50 -20.20
N VAL A 51 -5.56 -0.90 -20.00
CA VAL A 51 -5.96 -2.31 -19.76
C VAL A 51 -5.80 -3.18 -21.02
N THR A 52 -5.82 -2.59 -22.21
CA THR A 52 -5.56 -3.28 -23.47
C THR A 52 -4.08 -3.56 -23.70
N LYS A 53 -3.18 -2.96 -22.90
CA LYS A 53 -1.76 -3.32 -22.93
C LYS A 53 -1.57 -4.61 -22.16
N MET A 54 -0.82 -5.54 -22.75
CA MET A 54 -0.47 -6.81 -22.12
C MET A 54 0.16 -6.58 -20.73
N GLY A 55 -0.26 -7.39 -19.75
CA GLY A 55 0.22 -7.35 -18.38
C GLY A 55 -0.52 -6.37 -17.45
N TRP A 56 -1.35 -5.46 -17.96
CA TRP A 56 -2.07 -4.47 -17.14
C TRP A 56 -3.48 -4.93 -16.78
N GLN A 57 -3.81 -4.90 -15.48
CA GLN A 57 -5.15 -5.21 -14.98
C GLN A 57 -5.72 -4.04 -14.19
N LEU A 58 -7.01 -3.72 -14.40
CA LEU A 58 -7.74 -2.65 -13.71
C LEU A 58 -8.47 -3.18 -12.49
N TYR A 59 -8.36 -2.47 -11.37
CA TYR A 59 -9.05 -2.80 -10.13
C TYR A 59 -9.85 -1.59 -9.62
N ASN A 60 -11.13 -1.84 -9.33
CA ASN A 60 -12.09 -0.87 -8.78
C ASN A 60 -12.44 -1.14 -7.30
N SER A 61 -12.22 -2.37 -6.84
CA SER A 61 -12.29 -2.76 -5.45
C SER A 61 -11.48 -4.04 -5.27
N LEU A 62 -10.79 -4.16 -4.14
CA LEU A 62 -10.19 -5.42 -3.72
C LEU A 62 -10.79 -5.82 -2.38
N SER A 63 -11.36 -7.02 -2.34
CA SER A 63 -11.64 -7.78 -1.14
C SER A 63 -10.56 -8.84 -1.00
N TYR A 64 -9.48 -8.55 -0.28
CA TYR A 64 -8.40 -9.53 -0.06
C TYR A 64 -8.34 -9.94 1.40
N ARG A 65 -8.07 -11.23 1.64
CA ARG A 65 -7.51 -11.71 2.89
C ARG A 65 -6.01 -11.44 2.82
N LEU A 66 -5.53 -10.49 3.64
CA LEU A 66 -4.09 -10.29 3.83
C LEU A 66 -3.46 -11.62 4.25
N GLY A 67 -2.37 -12.00 3.59
CA GLY A 67 -1.54 -13.11 4.08
C GLY A 67 -1.00 -12.78 5.47
N GLU A 68 -0.75 -13.80 6.30
CA GLU A 68 -0.30 -13.59 7.69
C GLU A 68 1.01 -12.77 7.78
N GLU A 69 1.81 -12.76 6.71
CA GLU A 69 3.09 -12.04 6.64
C GLU A 69 2.94 -10.56 6.27
N GLU A 70 1.75 -10.07 5.92
CA GLU A 70 1.54 -8.69 5.47
C GLU A 70 0.82 -7.81 6.51
N CYS A 71 0.58 -8.34 7.71
CA CYS A 71 -0.28 -7.70 8.70
C CYS A 71 0.26 -7.86 10.13
N LYS A 72 -0.16 -6.96 11.02
CA LYS A 72 0.09 -7.07 12.47
C LYS A 72 -1.14 -7.62 13.20
N ARG A 73 -0.94 -8.35 14.29
CA ARG A 73 -2.00 -8.90 15.15
C ARG A 73 -2.25 -8.01 16.38
N SER A 74 -1.23 -7.32 16.86
CA SER A 74 -1.29 -6.43 18.02
C SER A 74 -1.20 -4.95 17.61
N SER A 75 -1.60 -4.06 18.52
CA SER A 75 -1.46 -2.61 18.31
C SER A 75 0.00 -2.20 18.15
N LEU A 76 0.86 -2.76 19.00
CA LEU A 76 2.31 -2.54 18.96
C LEU A 76 2.96 -3.13 17.71
N GLY A 77 2.46 -4.27 17.21
CA GLY A 77 3.00 -4.94 16.04
C GLY A 77 4.43 -5.46 16.21
N TYR A 78 4.83 -5.82 17.44
CA TYR A 78 6.16 -6.41 17.71
C TYR A 78 6.37 -7.73 16.97
N GLU A 79 5.28 -8.47 16.72
CA GLU A 79 5.27 -9.74 16.00
C GLU A 79 5.31 -9.60 14.48
N TYR A 80 5.27 -8.36 13.96
CA TYR A 80 5.24 -8.12 12.53
C TYR A 80 6.59 -8.50 11.87
N THR A 81 6.56 -9.50 11.01
CA THR A 81 7.73 -10.00 10.25
C THR A 81 7.69 -9.65 8.77
N GLY A 82 6.66 -8.92 8.33
CA GLY A 82 6.47 -8.57 6.93
C GLY A 82 7.50 -7.60 6.37
N LYS A 83 7.31 -7.25 5.09
CA LYS A 83 8.29 -6.54 4.25
C LYS A 83 7.93 -5.08 3.96
N VAL A 84 6.95 -4.51 4.66
CA VAL A 84 6.64 -3.08 4.50
C VAL A 84 7.87 -2.25 4.86
N SER A 85 8.31 -1.41 3.94
CA SER A 85 9.52 -0.57 4.03
C SER A 85 9.24 0.90 3.72
N VAL A 86 8.02 1.36 4.03
CA VAL A 86 7.66 2.78 3.95
C VAL A 86 6.84 3.21 5.15
N THR A 87 6.98 4.49 5.48
CA THR A 87 6.28 5.14 6.58
C THR A 87 4.84 5.51 6.19
N GLU A 88 4.04 5.94 7.16
CA GLU A 88 2.66 6.41 6.91
C GLU A 88 2.60 7.62 5.95
N SER A 89 3.59 8.50 5.98
CA SER A 89 3.73 9.61 5.03
C SER A 89 4.39 9.22 3.70
N ASN A 90 4.54 7.93 3.40
CA ASN A 90 5.23 7.40 2.22
C ASN A 90 6.73 7.77 2.11
N ARG A 91 7.44 7.96 3.23
CA ARG A 91 8.91 8.05 3.18
C ARG A 91 9.49 6.65 3.07
N THR A 92 10.53 6.50 2.25
CA THR A 92 11.30 5.26 2.17
C THR A 92 12.01 5.01 3.50
N CYS A 93 11.96 3.78 3.99
CA CYS A 93 12.71 3.38 5.17
C CYS A 93 14.20 3.26 4.82
N GLN A 94 15.05 3.80 5.69
CA GLN A 94 16.49 3.53 5.71
C GLN A 94 16.73 2.10 6.23
N ALA A 95 17.69 1.40 5.63
CA ALA A 95 18.09 0.08 6.12
C ALA A 95 18.64 0.15 7.55
N TRP A 96 18.26 -0.81 8.40
CA TRP A 96 18.66 -0.85 9.80
C TRP A 96 20.18 -0.98 9.99
N ASN A 97 20.89 -1.55 9.03
CA ASN A 97 22.36 -1.63 9.08
C ASN A 97 23.04 -0.41 8.42
N SER A 98 22.29 0.49 7.78
CA SER A 98 22.82 1.69 7.15
C SER A 98 23.00 2.82 8.16
N GLN A 99 24.09 3.56 8.06
CA GLN A 99 24.37 4.73 8.91
C GLN A 99 24.06 6.07 8.21
N THR A 100 23.36 6.05 7.08
CA THR A 100 23.02 7.26 6.32
C THR A 100 21.57 7.17 5.82
N PRO A 101 20.79 8.27 5.87
CA PRO A 101 21.13 9.60 6.40
C PRO A 101 21.20 9.70 7.93
N HIS A 102 20.60 8.76 8.65
CA HIS A 102 20.53 8.82 10.12
C HIS A 102 21.46 7.79 10.75
N GLU A 103 22.55 8.25 11.37
CA GLU A 103 23.41 7.37 12.17
C GLU A 103 22.65 6.83 13.39
N HIS A 104 22.85 5.55 13.71
CA HIS A 104 22.24 4.87 14.84
C HIS A 104 23.01 3.59 15.19
N LYS A 105 23.06 3.25 16.48
CA LYS A 105 23.77 2.05 16.97
C LYS A 105 22.83 0.90 17.31
N ASP A 106 21.60 1.24 17.68
CA ASP A 106 20.60 0.28 18.09
C ASP A 106 20.01 -0.45 16.88
N PHE A 107 19.64 -1.71 17.07
CA PHE A 107 18.85 -2.50 16.12
C PHE A 107 19.48 -2.72 14.73
N THR A 108 20.79 -2.53 14.59
CA THR A 108 21.53 -2.72 13.32
C THR A 108 21.53 -4.16 12.80
N ASN A 109 21.08 -5.11 13.62
CA ASN A 109 20.89 -6.51 13.28
C ASN A 109 19.50 -6.83 12.70
N LEU A 110 18.59 -5.85 12.61
CA LEU A 110 17.27 -6.04 12.01
C LEU A 110 17.35 -6.16 10.48
N PRO A 111 16.41 -6.89 9.85
CA PRO A 111 16.50 -7.21 8.43
C PRO A 111 16.15 -6.01 7.54
N GLU A 112 17.00 -5.80 6.53
CA GLU A 112 16.81 -4.83 5.44
C GLU A 112 16.37 -3.45 5.95
N ASN A 113 15.34 -2.86 5.35
CA ASN A 113 14.70 -1.61 5.76
C ASN A 113 13.24 -1.83 6.14
N TYR A 114 12.88 -3.01 6.64
CA TYR A 114 11.50 -3.35 6.96
C TYR A 114 11.07 -2.72 8.28
N CYS A 115 9.83 -2.24 8.36
CA CYS A 115 9.27 -1.66 9.57
C CYS A 115 9.24 -2.69 10.72
N ARG A 116 9.74 -2.30 11.88
CA ARG A 116 9.84 -3.14 13.08
C ARG A 116 9.51 -2.33 14.33
N ASN A 117 9.25 -3.02 15.43
CA ASN A 117 9.03 -2.38 16.73
C ASN A 117 9.88 -3.07 17.81
N PRO A 118 11.20 -2.81 17.84
CA PRO A 118 12.09 -3.48 18.77
C PRO A 118 12.07 -2.89 20.19
N ASP A 119 11.55 -1.66 20.35
CA ASP A 119 11.67 -0.82 21.55
C ASP A 119 10.35 -0.48 22.22
N GLY A 120 9.22 -0.96 21.71
CA GLY A 120 7.91 -0.81 22.34
C GLY A 120 7.19 0.49 21.98
N GLU A 121 7.56 1.12 20.87
CA GLU A 121 6.83 2.24 20.28
C GLU A 121 5.35 1.86 19.99
N PRO A 122 4.43 2.83 19.80
CA PRO A 122 3.01 2.54 19.61
C PRO A 122 2.67 1.68 18.38
N ALA A 123 3.57 1.57 17.40
CA ALA A 123 3.42 0.78 16.18
C ALA A 123 4.79 0.48 15.55
N PRO A 124 4.90 -0.44 14.58
CA PRO A 124 6.14 -0.64 13.84
C PRO A 124 6.56 0.62 13.09
N TRP A 125 7.85 0.90 13.11
CA TRP A 125 8.47 2.11 12.60
C TRP A 125 9.77 1.77 11.89
N CYS A 126 10.37 2.77 11.24
CA CYS A 126 11.70 2.68 10.68
C CYS A 126 12.41 4.05 10.71
N TYR A 127 13.74 4.04 10.63
CA TYR A 127 14.47 5.24 10.20
C TYR A 127 14.08 5.58 8.76
N THR A 128 14.07 6.87 8.39
CA THR A 128 13.66 7.26 7.04
C THR A 128 14.84 7.74 6.20
N GLU A 129 14.77 7.60 4.88
CA GLU A 129 15.78 8.17 3.98
C GLU A 129 15.65 9.71 3.84
N ASP A 130 14.64 10.34 4.45
CA ASP A 130 14.49 11.79 4.49
C ASP A 130 15.42 12.38 5.57
N PRO A 131 16.44 13.19 5.22
CA PRO A 131 17.36 13.79 6.19
C PRO A 131 16.66 14.69 7.22
N LYS A 132 15.43 15.16 6.93
CA LYS A 132 14.65 16.03 7.83
C LYS A 132 13.75 15.26 8.78
N LYS A 133 13.58 13.94 8.59
CA LYS A 133 12.71 13.10 9.42
C LYS A 133 13.47 11.84 9.83
N ARG A 134 14.03 11.85 11.04
CA ARG A 134 14.87 10.75 11.54
C ARG A 134 14.18 9.39 11.46
N TRP A 135 12.96 9.30 11.97
CA TRP A 135 12.16 8.08 12.00
C TRP A 135 10.68 8.42 11.95
N GLU A 136 9.87 7.44 11.59
CA GLU A 136 8.41 7.56 11.52
C GLU A 136 7.75 6.18 11.61
N ILE A 137 6.51 6.15 12.10
CA ILE A 137 5.70 4.93 12.14
C ILE A 137 5.27 4.50 10.73
N CYS A 138 5.04 3.21 10.59
CA CYS A 138 4.55 2.58 9.37
C CYS A 138 3.07 2.23 9.50
N ASN A 139 2.34 2.43 8.41
CA ASN A 139 0.93 2.07 8.34
C ASN A 139 0.77 0.57 8.01
N ILE A 140 0.79 -0.27 9.04
CA ILE A 140 0.65 -1.72 8.91
C ILE A 140 -0.78 -2.15 9.27
N PRO A 141 -1.49 -2.84 8.36
CA PRO A 141 -2.88 -3.26 8.60
C PRO A 141 -2.95 -4.39 9.63
N TYR A 142 -4.11 -4.52 10.27
CA TYR A 142 -4.36 -5.64 11.19
C TYR A 142 -4.70 -6.92 10.42
N CYS A 143 -4.20 -8.06 10.89
CA CYS A 143 -4.57 -9.37 10.37
C CYS A 143 -6.07 -9.61 10.55
N GLY A 144 -6.70 -10.29 9.58
CA GLY A 144 -8.13 -10.54 9.61
C GLY A 144 -9.01 -9.30 9.35
N LYS A 145 -8.44 -8.09 9.26
CA LYS A 145 -9.15 -6.99 8.61
C LYS A 145 -9.23 -7.29 7.13
N HIS A 146 -10.45 -7.39 6.65
CA HIS A 146 -10.74 -7.31 5.24
C HIS A 146 -10.35 -5.90 4.79
N LEU A 147 -9.19 -5.76 4.14
CA LEU A 147 -8.86 -4.51 3.46
C LEU A 147 -9.76 -4.43 2.24
N THR A 148 -10.95 -3.86 2.43
CA THR A 148 -11.71 -3.29 1.33
C THR A 148 -11.00 -2.02 0.91
N VAL A 149 -10.18 -2.11 -0.12
CA VAL A 149 -9.82 -0.93 -0.89
C VAL A 149 -11.05 -0.61 -1.72
N SER A 150 -12.01 0.10 -1.12
CA SER A 150 -13.16 0.64 -1.83
C SER A 150 -12.70 1.92 -2.49
N ALA A 151 -12.28 1.82 -3.75
CA ALA A 151 -12.30 2.99 -4.59
C ALA A 151 -13.78 3.33 -4.79
N SER A 152 -14.20 4.60 -4.59
CA SER A 152 -15.60 5.01 -4.63
C SER A 152 -16.16 5.07 -6.07
N CYS A 153 -16.02 3.95 -6.80
CA CYS A 153 -16.58 3.72 -8.13
C CYS A 153 -17.83 2.85 -8.09
N ILE A 154 -18.51 2.76 -6.95
CA ILE A 154 -19.94 2.44 -6.98
C ILE A 154 -20.63 3.74 -7.37
N ASN A 155 -21.04 3.83 -8.63
CA ASN A 155 -22.36 4.33 -9.02
C ASN A 155 -22.50 4.23 -10.54
N ASN A 156 -23.26 3.23 -10.99
CA ASN A 156 -24.31 3.56 -11.95
C ASN A 156 -25.63 2.98 -11.47
N TRP A 157 -26.62 3.85 -11.48
CA TRP A 157 -27.97 3.81 -10.94
C TRP A 157 -28.90 2.77 -11.60
N PHE A 158 -28.37 1.66 -12.13
CA PHE A 158 -29.16 0.55 -12.66
C PHE A 158 -28.51 -0.80 -12.35
N SER A 159 -28.58 -1.20 -11.07
CA SER A 159 -28.68 -2.60 -10.57
C SER A 159 -28.49 -2.70 -9.04
N VAL A 160 -28.88 -1.66 -8.28
CA VAL A 160 -29.01 -1.77 -6.80
C VAL A 160 -30.39 -2.34 -6.40
N SER A 161 -30.99 -3.23 -7.20
CA SER A 161 -32.32 -3.79 -6.88
C SER A 161 -32.31 -5.23 -6.34
N SER A 162 -31.18 -5.83 -5.95
CA SER A 162 -31.24 -7.23 -5.48
C SER A 162 -30.26 -7.69 -4.40
N MET A 163 -29.56 -6.83 -3.66
CA MET A 163 -28.68 -7.29 -2.57
C MET A 163 -28.95 -6.64 -1.20
N LEU A 164 -30.21 -6.31 -0.92
CA LEU A 164 -30.72 -6.01 0.43
C LEU A 164 -32.06 -6.69 0.71
N LYS A 165 -32.13 -8.01 0.52
CA LYS A 165 -33.09 -8.89 1.21
C LYS A 165 -32.41 -10.21 1.55
N SER A 166 -32.57 -10.63 2.81
CA SER A 166 -32.04 -11.86 3.45
C SER A 166 -30.57 -11.71 3.89
N ILE A 167 -30.23 -11.55 5.16
CA ILE A 167 -30.75 -12.11 6.43
C ILE A 167 -30.70 -11.02 7.52
#